data_AF-A0A7J8QKQ7-F1
#
_entry.id   AF-A0A7J8QKQ7-F1
#
_cell.length_a   1.000
_cell.length_b   1.000
_cell.length_c   1.000
_cell.angle_alpha   90.00
_cell.angle_beta   90.00
_cell.angle_gamma   90.00
#
_symmetry.space_group_name_H-M   'P 1'
#
loop_
_entity.id
_entity.type
_entity.pdbx_description
1 polymer ?
#
loop_
_entity_poly.entity_id
_entity_poly.type
_entity_poly.pdbx_seq_one_letter_code
_entity_poly.pdbx_strand_id
1 'polypeptide(L)' 'ASPSDPENFPFVVLGNKIDVDGGNSRVVSEKKVRAWCALKGNIPYFETSAKEGVNVEEAFQCIAKNALKSGEEEE' A
#
# COMPACT_ATOMS: atom_id res chain seq x y z
N ALA A 1 -4.36 -14.13 3.24
CA ALA A 1 -3.07 -14.74 2.90
C ALA A 1 -2.41 -15.18 4.19
N SER A 2 -1.74 -16.33 4.20
CA SER A 2 -0.99 -16.83 5.36
C SER A 2 0.48 -16.93 4.94
N PRO A 3 1.19 -15.78 4.85
CA PRO A 3 2.61 -15.79 4.51
C PRO A 3 3.41 -16.53 5.59
N SER A 4 4.50 -17.19 5.17
CA SER A 4 5.38 -17.94 6.09
C SER A 4 6.05 -17.05 7.12
N ASP A 5 6.33 -15.80 6.76
CA ASP A 5 6.81 -14.75 7.66
C ASP A 5 5.91 -13.51 7.58
N PRO A 6 4.84 -13.45 8.38
CA PRO A 6 3.90 -12.33 8.36
C PRO A 6 4.48 -11.00 8.82
N GLU A 7 5.57 -11.02 9.58
CA GLU A 7 6.18 -9.79 10.13
C GLU A 7 7.05 -9.09 9.09
N ASN A 8 7.77 -9.87 8.26
CA ASN A 8 8.61 -9.33 7.19
C ASN A 8 7.96 -9.35 5.81
N PHE A 9 6.75 -9.91 5.68
CA PHE A 9 6.06 -9.92 4.39
C PHE A 9 5.83 -8.49 3.89
N PRO A 10 6.27 -8.14 2.68
CA PRO A 10 6.18 -6.78 2.17
C PRO A 10 4.72 -6.50 1.80
N PHE A 11 4.00 -5.84 2.70
CA PHE A 11 2.64 -5.38 2.43
C PHE A 11 2.62 -3.98 1.82
N VAL A 12 1.56 -3.67 1.09
CA VAL A 12 1.24 -2.31 0.62
C VAL A 12 -0.26 -2.07 0.81
N VAL A 13 -0.64 -0.87 1.24
CA VAL A 13 -2.05 -0.49 1.38
C VAL A 13 -2.44 0.44 0.25
N LEU A 14 -3.54 0.13 -0.44
CA LEU A 14 -4.09 0.94 -1.52
C LEU A 14 -5.45 1.54 -1.13
N GLY A 15 -5.50 2.86 -1.01
CA GLY A 15 -6.73 3.64 -0.95
C GLY A 15 -7.26 3.88 -2.36
N ASN A 16 -7.94 2.87 -2.93
CA ASN A 16 -8.43 2.92 -4.31
C ASN A 16 -9.69 3.80 -4.46
N LYS A 17 -9.98 4.21 -5.70
CA LYS A 17 -11.16 4.96 -6.16
C LYS A 17 -11.16 6.44 -5.80
N ILE A 18 -9.99 7.09 -5.81
CA ILE A 18 -9.93 8.54 -5.56
C ILE A 18 -10.62 9.39 -6.62
N ASP A 19 -10.90 8.81 -7.79
CA ASP A 19 -11.68 9.42 -8.87
C ASP A 19 -13.17 9.57 -8.51
N VAL A 20 -13.67 8.75 -7.57
CA VAL A 20 -15.10 8.76 -7.21
C VAL A 20 -15.38 9.96 -6.33
N ASP A 21 -16.28 10.82 -6.80
CA ASP A 21 -16.84 11.94 -6.03
C ASP A 21 -15.76 12.92 -5.51
N GLY A 22 -14.59 12.98 -6.19
CA GLY A 22 -13.44 13.77 -5.75
C GLY A 22 -12.95 13.41 -4.34
N GLY A 23 -13.24 12.19 -3.87
CA GLY A 23 -12.95 11.75 -2.51
C GLY A 23 -13.97 12.18 -1.44
N ASN A 24 -15.09 12.83 -1.79
CA ASN A 24 -16.08 13.29 -0.80
C ASN A 24 -16.86 12.14 -0.14
N SER A 25 -17.01 11.00 -0.83
CA SER A 25 -17.60 9.78 -0.27
C SER A 25 -16.67 9.01 0.68
N ARG A 26 -15.51 9.58 1.04
CA ARG A 26 -14.50 8.96 1.89
C ARG A 26 -14.94 8.89 3.36
N VAL A 27 -14.97 7.68 3.90
CA VAL A 27 -15.26 7.42 5.32
C VAL A 27 -14.01 7.23 6.19
N VAL A 28 -12.86 6.97 5.57
CA VAL A 28 -11.56 6.85 6.24
C VAL A 28 -10.64 7.97 5.76
N SER A 29 -10.34 8.92 6.65
CA SER A 29 -9.41 10.01 6.33
C SER A 29 -8.00 9.50 6.06
N GLU A 30 -7.27 10.24 5.22
CA GLU A 30 -5.87 9.96 4.92
C GLU A 30 -5.01 9.89 6.19
N LYS A 31 -5.24 10.81 7.14
CA LYS A 31 -4.53 10.82 8.44
C LYS A 31 -4.71 9.50 9.21
N LYS A 32 -5.91 8.92 9.20
CA LYS A 32 -6.21 7.68 9.93
C LYS A 32 -5.47 6.50 9.33
N VAL A 33 -5.49 6.35 7.99
CA VAL A 33 -4.78 5.25 7.33
C VAL A 33 -3.28 5.39 7.42
N ARG A 34 -2.72 6.61 7.31
CA ARG A 34 -1.28 6.84 7.49
C ARG A 34 -0.82 6.52 8.91
N ALA A 35 -1.57 6.94 9.93
CA ALA A 35 -1.27 6.58 11.31
C ALA A 35 -1.32 5.06 11.53
N TRP A 36 -2.30 4.38 10.95
CA TRP A 36 -2.39 2.92 11.01
C TRP A 36 -1.20 2.23 10.35
N CYS A 37 -0.79 2.69 9.16
CA CYS A 37 0.36 2.14 8.45
C CYS A 37 1.67 2.33 9.23
N ALA A 38 1.86 3.50 9.85
CA ALA A 38 3.01 3.76 10.70
C ALA A 38 3.09 2.79 11.89
N LEU A 39 1.95 2.49 12.52
CA LEU A 39 1.86 1.54 13.64
C LEU A 39 2.06 0.06 13.22
N LYS A 40 1.95 -0.25 11.93
CA LYS A 40 2.03 -1.62 11.39
C LYS A 40 3.38 -1.93 10.72
N GLY A 41 4.45 -1.25 11.15
CA GLY A 41 5.78 -1.43 10.56
C GLY A 41 6.03 -0.51 9.37
N ASN A 42 5.42 0.68 9.37
CA ASN A 42 5.59 1.68 8.32
C ASN A 42 5.21 1.17 6.91
N ILE A 43 4.06 0.48 6.82
CA ILE A 43 3.56 -0.09 5.57
C ILE A 43 3.38 1.04 4.52
N PRO A 44 3.92 0.91 3.30
CA PRO A 44 3.68 1.87 2.23
C PRO A 44 2.18 2.02 1.93
N TYR A 45 1.71 3.26 1.81
CA TYR A 45 0.32 3.60 1.49
C TYR A 45 0.26 4.47 0.25
N PHE A 46 -0.60 4.08 -0.70
CA PHE A 46 -0.85 4.82 -1.94
C PHE A 46 -2.34 5.09 -2.09
N GLU A 47 -2.66 6.30 -2.52
CA GLU A 47 -3.99 6.65 -3.00
C GLU A 47 -4.04 6.35 -4.49
N THR A 48 -4.98 5.53 -4.95
CA THR A 48 -5.00 5.05 -6.34
C THR A 48 -6.34 5.27 -7.02
N SER A 49 -6.30 5.42 -8.34
CA SER A 49 -7.48 5.30 -9.21
C SER A 49 -7.19 4.23 -10.24
N ALA A 50 -7.76 3.04 -10.06
CA ALA A 50 -7.66 1.99 -11.08
C ALA A 50 -8.33 2.41 -12.41
N LYS A 51 -9.32 3.30 -12.35
CA LYS A 51 -10.03 3.81 -13.54
C LYS A 51 -9.16 4.77 -14.35
N GLU A 52 -8.46 5.68 -13.67
CA GLU A 52 -7.67 6.74 -14.31
C GLU A 52 -6.18 6.40 -14.39
N GLY A 53 -5.76 5.26 -13.83
CA GLY A 53 -4.37 4.82 -13.80
C GLY A 53 -3.50 5.54 -12.77
N VAL A 54 -4.08 6.29 -11.84
CA VAL A 54 -3.31 7.09 -10.86
C VAL A 54 -2.64 6.19 -9.83
N ASN A 55 -1.33 6.32 -9.68
CA ASN A 55 -0.46 5.67 -8.69
C ASN A 55 -0.49 4.12 -8.69
N VAL A 56 -1.13 3.50 -9.69
CA VAL A 56 -1.21 2.03 -9.79
C VAL A 56 0.18 1.46 -10.05
N GLU A 57 0.87 1.98 -11.07
CA GLU A 57 2.20 1.49 -11.44
C GLU A 57 3.22 1.69 -10.32
N GLU A 58 3.28 2.87 -9.71
CA GLU A 58 4.20 3.14 -8.61
C GLU A 58 3.96 2.23 -7.40
N ALA A 59 2.70 1.94 -7.08
CA ALA A 59 2.36 0.99 -6.01
C ALA A 59 2.86 -0.43 -6.31
N PHE A 60 2.67 -0.91 -7.54
CA PHE A 60 3.15 -2.23 -7.97
C PHE A 60 4.68 -2.29 -8.04
N GLN A 61 5.34 -1.22 -8.50
CA GLN A 61 6.80 -1.14 -8.50
C GLN A 61 7.37 -1.11 -7.08
N CYS A 62 6.72 -0.39 -6.16
CA CYS A 62 7.13 -0.33 -4.75
C CYS A 62 7.12 -1.73 -4.12
N ILE A 63 6.01 -2.46 -4.28
CA ILE A 63 5.89 -3.79 -3.68
C ILE A 63 6.84 -4.81 -4.32
N ALA A 64 7.05 -4.74 -5.63
CA ALA A 64 8.01 -5.60 -6.32
C ALA A 64 9.46 -5.35 -5.83
N LYS A 65 9.86 -4.08 -5.69
CA LYS A 65 11.19 -3.72 -5.17
C LYS A 65 11.38 -4.17 -3.73
N ASN A 66 10.36 -4.02 -2.88
CA ASN A 66 10.44 -4.45 -1.49
C ASN A 66 10.55 -5.98 -1.39
N ALA A 67 9.77 -6.72 -2.20
CA ALA A 67 9.84 -8.18 -2.23
C ALA A 67 11.20 -8.71 -2.70
N LEU A 68 11.85 -8.06 -3.66
CA LEU A 68 13.19 -8.45 -4.09
C LEU A 68 14.23 -8.27 -2.98
N LYS A 69 14.19 -7.13 -2.26
CA LYS A 69 15.11 -6.88 -1.14
C LYS A 69 14.96 -7.87 0.01
N SER A 70 13.72 -8.24 0.35
CA SER A 70 13.47 -9.25 1.37
C SER A 70 14.03 -10.63 1.00
N GLY A 71 14.15 -10.95 -0.30
CA GLY A 71 14.78 -12.18 -0.76
C GLY A 71 16.31 -12.16 -0.76
N GLU A 72 16.94 -10.97 -0.77
CA GLU A 72 18.40 -10.80 -0.71
C GLU A 72 18.95 -10.85 0.72
N GLU A 73 18.10 -10.62 1.74
CA GLU A 73 18.49 -10.70 3.16
C GLU A 73 18.40 -12.13 3.75
N GLU A 74 17.82 -13.09 3.01
CA GLU A 74 17.72 -14.51 3.39
C GLU A 74 18.86 -15.39 2.84
N GLU A 75 19.87 -14.82 2.16
CA GLU A 75 21.12 -15.49 1.72
C GLU A 75 22.35 -15.21 2.60
#